data_AF-A0A975IHK2-F1
#
_entry.id   AF-A0A975IHK2-F1
#
_cell.length_a   1.000
_cell.length_b   1.000
_cell.length_c   1.000
_cell.angle_alpha   90.00
_cell.angle_beta   90.00
_cell.angle_gamma   90.00
#
_symmetry.space_group_name_H-M   'P 1'
#
loop_
_entity.id
_entity.type
_entity.pdbx_description
1 polymer ?
#
loop_
_entity_poly.entity_id
_entity_poly.type
_entity_poly.pdbx_seq_one_letter_code
_entity_poly.pdbx_strand_id
1 'polypeptide(L)'
;MKRIFSLFCVLLALLTFLPSTASADVWAEENQWDDLWEGRYRQWVRTNWKDDIFMDPSKPVYYKYENDCADAVYAMRLIFAFEHRLPFVINNRDKAGQVVSNRMKTWDNLSPPQRVRRFMDYVGDMTSSESLRNDTYPVALNDIQPGDVYVAPGVHSYQIVEVTDAGIAEVMASTTPKQARYLLRTPSFPFYVPEDKRLGDGYRRFKQPQNLGKPASAQPGYSEEQFRLAAELNFDYVAFTDIISKKLGKREEKPDEKTMRLLLALCMYANDRSVYVYDALWYLQKIRGEGRRCMNAREYDDHSTPGRDKRLKMFFDSIRRHLDRVGRFDSRSQPARWAKAVFSNDQPPQSEMKHLNDFCMVQMTLGEEYYMTLRELRQNVDAGSLSSDPNAPLPFRWGVVKEPFRAECPTY
;
A
#
# COMPACT_ATOMS: atom_id res chain seq x y z
N MET A 1 65.95 36.94 -22.19
CA MET A 1 65.61 35.58 -21.73
C MET A 1 64.94 35.49 -20.35
N LYS A 2 65.18 36.40 -19.38
CA LYS A 2 64.54 36.31 -18.04
C LYS A 2 63.05 36.68 -17.95
N ARG A 3 62.49 37.45 -18.90
CA ARG A 3 61.07 37.87 -18.88
C ARG A 3 60.09 36.84 -19.47
N ILE A 4 60.58 35.89 -20.28
CA ILE A 4 59.73 34.86 -20.89
C ILE A 4 59.45 33.73 -19.89
N PHE A 5 60.37 33.48 -18.96
CA PHE A 5 60.20 32.45 -17.92
C PHE A 5 59.15 32.82 -16.85
N SER A 6 59.00 34.10 -16.49
CA SER A 6 57.98 34.53 -15.52
C SER A 6 56.55 34.46 -16.09
N LEU A 7 56.35 34.69 -17.39
CA LEU A 7 55.03 34.53 -18.01
C LEU A 7 54.60 33.07 -18.07
N PHE A 8 55.55 32.15 -18.26
CA PHE A 8 55.26 30.72 -18.33
C PHE A 8 54.85 30.14 -16.96
N CYS A 9 55.45 30.62 -15.86
CA CYS A 9 55.05 30.20 -14.51
C CYS A 9 53.67 30.74 -14.08
N VAL A 10 53.27 31.94 -14.55
CA VAL A 10 51.93 32.48 -14.27
C VAL A 10 50.86 31.78 -15.12
N LEU A 11 51.16 31.41 -16.37
CA LEU A 11 50.24 30.61 -17.20
C LEU A 11 50.06 29.18 -16.67
N LEU A 12 51.11 28.56 -16.11
CA LEU A 12 51.03 27.21 -15.53
C LEU A 12 50.24 27.19 -14.21
N ALA A 13 50.28 28.28 -13.42
CA ALA A 13 49.49 28.43 -12.20
C ALA A 13 48.00 28.75 -12.44
N LEU A 14 47.66 29.27 -13.63
CA LEU A 14 46.27 29.52 -14.06
C LEU A 14 45.58 28.29 -14.66
N LEU A 15 46.35 27.29 -15.11
CA LEU A 15 45.82 26.01 -15.62
C LEU A 15 45.44 25.01 -14.52
N THR A 16 45.81 25.27 -13.25
CA THR A 16 45.45 24.41 -12.11
C THR A 16 44.13 24.80 -11.42
N PHE A 17 43.46 25.84 -11.90
CA PHE A 17 42.12 26.25 -11.43
C PHE A 17 41.05 26.02 -12.50
N LEU A 18 41.14 24.91 -13.24
CA LEU A 18 39.94 24.39 -13.88
C LEU A 18 39.01 23.94 -12.76
N PRO A 19 37.81 24.54 -12.58
CA PRO A 19 36.84 24.01 -11.64
C PRO A 19 36.56 22.59 -12.10
N SER A 20 37.00 21.61 -11.29
CA SER A 20 36.52 20.25 -11.43
C SER A 20 35.01 20.36 -11.36
N THR A 21 34.32 20.06 -12.47
CA THR A 21 32.89 19.84 -12.46
C THR A 21 32.67 18.56 -11.68
N ALA A 22 32.71 18.68 -10.35
CA ALA A 22 32.44 17.62 -9.41
C ALA A 22 30.95 17.31 -9.51
N SER A 23 30.59 16.55 -10.55
CA SER A 23 29.23 16.08 -10.76
C SER A 23 28.95 15.05 -9.68
N ALA A 24 28.13 15.46 -8.72
CA ALA A 24 27.90 14.74 -7.49
C ALA A 24 26.61 13.92 -7.59
N ASP A 25 26.68 12.68 -7.12
CA ASP A 25 25.56 11.78 -6.95
C ASP A 25 24.47 12.41 -6.05
N VAL A 26 23.27 11.82 -6.05
CA VAL A 26 22.18 12.25 -5.15
C VAL A 26 22.65 12.18 -3.70
N TRP A 27 23.33 11.10 -3.33
CA TRP A 27 24.16 10.98 -2.13
C TRP A 27 25.34 10.02 -2.38
N ALA A 28 26.44 10.27 -1.67
CA ALA A 28 27.59 9.37 -1.66
C ALA A 28 27.29 8.09 -0.86
N GLU A 29 27.71 6.95 -1.41
CA GLU A 29 27.61 5.65 -0.76
C GLU A 29 28.80 5.43 0.18
N GLU A 30 28.51 5.11 1.45
CA GLU A 30 29.52 4.80 2.48
C GLU A 30 29.35 3.37 3.01
N ASN A 31 28.18 2.76 2.78
CA ASN A 31 27.83 1.41 3.17
C ASN A 31 27.35 0.58 1.98
N GLN A 32 27.24 -0.73 2.14
CA GLN A 32 26.68 -1.66 1.15
C GLN A 32 25.61 -2.53 1.77
N TRP A 33 24.65 -2.99 0.96
CA TRP A 33 23.63 -3.92 1.44
C TRP A 33 24.23 -5.30 1.70
N ASP A 34 23.98 -5.82 2.88
CA ASP A 34 24.24 -7.18 3.31
C ASP A 34 23.14 -7.61 4.29
N ASP A 35 23.21 -8.84 4.81
CA ASP A 35 22.20 -9.35 5.75
C ASP A 35 22.14 -8.54 7.05
N LEU A 36 23.25 -7.91 7.47
CA LEU A 36 23.27 -7.04 8.64
C LEU A 36 22.47 -5.76 8.39
N TRP A 37 22.66 -5.11 7.23
CA TRP A 37 21.90 -3.94 6.84
C TRP A 37 20.43 -4.25 6.52
N GLU A 38 20.12 -5.44 6.00
CA GLU A 38 18.73 -5.90 5.91
C GLU A 38 18.10 -6.05 7.30
N GLY A 39 18.84 -6.61 8.28
CA GLY A 39 18.39 -6.67 9.67
C GLY A 39 18.12 -5.28 10.27
N ARG A 40 19.02 -4.32 10.03
CA ARG A 40 18.84 -2.92 10.47
C ARG A 40 17.66 -2.24 9.78
N TYR A 41 17.44 -2.51 8.50
CA TYR A 41 16.30 -1.99 7.76
C TYR A 41 14.98 -2.47 8.37
N ARG A 42 14.86 -3.78 8.64
CA ARG A 42 13.66 -4.36 9.28
C ARG A 42 13.38 -3.72 10.63
N GLN A 43 14.42 -3.52 11.45
CA GLN A 43 14.28 -2.84 12.73
C GLN A 43 13.86 -1.38 12.56
N TRP A 44 14.47 -0.65 11.62
CA TRP A 44 14.12 0.74 11.33
C TRP A 44 12.68 0.88 10.83
N VAL A 45 12.19 -0.04 10.00
CA VAL A 45 10.78 -0.02 9.56
C VAL A 45 9.86 -0.14 10.77
N ARG A 46 10.14 -1.08 11.67
CA ARG A 46 9.35 -1.27 12.90
C ARG A 46 9.35 -0.03 13.81
N THR A 47 10.49 0.63 13.97
CA THR A 47 10.64 1.70 14.98
C THR A 47 10.47 3.11 14.43
N ASN A 48 10.77 3.36 13.15
CA ASN A 48 10.93 4.71 12.58
C ASN A 48 9.98 4.98 11.39
N TRP A 49 9.48 3.95 10.71
CA TRP A 49 8.46 4.11 9.66
C TRP A 49 7.08 4.33 10.28
N LYS A 50 6.76 5.59 10.55
CA LYS A 50 5.51 6.02 11.18
C LYS A 50 4.51 6.55 10.15
N ASP A 51 3.24 6.54 10.52
CA ASP A 51 2.13 7.02 9.71
C ASP A 51 2.25 8.50 9.35
N ASP A 52 2.91 9.28 10.21
CA ASP A 52 3.17 10.70 10.02
C ASP A 52 4.50 11.02 9.31
N ILE A 53 5.26 10.03 8.80
CA ILE A 53 6.62 10.28 8.27
C ILE A 53 6.68 11.36 7.18
N PHE A 54 5.61 11.50 6.38
CA PHE A 54 5.48 12.52 5.34
C PHE A 54 4.77 13.80 5.80
N MET A 55 4.20 13.79 7.01
CA MET A 55 3.48 14.91 7.62
C MET A 55 4.23 15.51 8.82
N ASP A 56 5.39 14.97 9.17
CA ASP A 56 6.26 15.46 10.23
C ASP A 56 7.17 16.61 9.75
N PRO A 57 6.93 17.86 10.18
CA PRO A 57 7.76 19.01 9.78
C PRO A 57 9.19 18.95 10.33
N SER A 58 9.48 18.08 11.31
CA SER A 58 10.85 17.86 11.81
C SER A 58 11.74 17.09 10.81
N LYS A 59 11.13 16.46 9.79
CA LYS A 59 11.80 15.76 8.69
C LYS A 59 11.65 16.54 7.37
N PRO A 60 12.32 17.70 7.21
CA PRO A 60 12.04 18.63 6.11
C PRO A 60 12.29 18.06 4.70
N VAL A 61 13.11 17.02 4.56
CA VAL A 61 13.34 16.34 3.27
C VAL A 61 12.09 15.59 2.81
N TYR A 62 11.35 14.99 3.74
CA TYR A 62 10.20 14.11 3.46
C TYR A 62 8.86 14.80 3.72
N TYR A 63 8.88 15.92 4.44
CA TYR A 63 7.68 16.68 4.74
C TYR A 63 6.93 17.08 3.47
N LYS A 64 5.62 16.83 3.47
CA LYS A 64 4.71 16.98 2.33
C LYS A 64 5.20 16.25 1.08
N TYR A 65 5.79 15.07 1.23
CA TYR A 65 6.01 14.17 0.10
C TYR A 65 4.68 13.65 -0.41
N GLU A 66 4.32 14.05 -1.62
CA GLU A 66 3.14 13.50 -2.28
C GLU A 66 3.44 12.09 -2.71
N ASN A 67 2.60 11.16 -2.29
CA ASN A 67 2.79 9.74 -2.54
C ASN A 67 1.46 9.05 -2.81
N ASP A 68 1.52 8.00 -3.63
CA ASP A 68 0.49 6.96 -3.71
C ASP A 68 0.96 5.65 -3.03
N CYS A 69 0.19 4.57 -3.22
CA CYS A 69 0.46 3.28 -2.59
C CYS A 69 1.85 2.69 -2.93
N ALA A 70 2.37 2.89 -4.15
CA ALA A 70 3.65 2.37 -4.59
C ALA A 70 4.78 3.33 -4.24
N ASP A 71 4.55 4.64 -4.39
CA ASP A 71 5.50 5.68 -3.99
C ASP A 71 5.93 5.50 -2.53
N ALA A 72 4.97 5.24 -1.62
CA ALA A 72 5.25 5.00 -0.21
C ALA A 72 6.14 3.76 0.02
N VAL A 73 5.96 2.70 -0.76
CA VAL A 73 6.81 1.48 -0.69
C VAL A 73 8.24 1.79 -1.12
N TYR A 74 8.44 2.45 -2.26
CA TYR A 74 9.78 2.81 -2.71
C TYR A 74 10.44 3.83 -1.80
N ALA A 75 9.68 4.81 -1.32
CA ALA A 75 10.16 5.81 -0.37
C ALA A 75 10.63 5.17 0.95
N MET A 76 9.94 4.14 1.46
CA MET A 76 10.39 3.40 2.66
C MET A 76 11.82 2.85 2.50
N ARG A 77 12.12 2.21 1.37
CA ARG A 77 13.45 1.65 1.10
C ARG A 77 14.48 2.74 0.79
N LEU A 78 14.07 3.78 0.05
CA LEU A 78 14.93 4.90 -0.36
C LEU A 78 15.37 5.73 0.85
N ILE A 79 14.44 6.08 1.74
CA ILE A 79 14.71 6.89 2.93
C ILE A 79 15.73 6.19 3.80
N PHE A 80 15.54 4.90 4.10
CA PHE A 80 16.54 4.14 4.86
C PHE A 80 17.89 4.11 4.14
N ALA A 81 17.91 3.88 2.84
CA ALA A 81 19.16 3.86 2.07
C ALA A 81 19.90 5.21 2.14
N PHE A 82 19.18 6.31 2.04
CA PHE A 82 19.75 7.65 2.15
C PHE A 82 20.24 7.96 3.57
N GLU A 83 19.44 7.70 4.60
CA GLU A 83 19.80 7.95 6.01
C GLU A 83 21.06 7.18 6.43
N HIS A 84 21.31 6.03 5.80
CA HIS A 84 22.45 5.17 6.09
C HIS A 84 23.51 5.09 4.99
N ARG A 85 23.45 5.98 3.99
CA ARG A 85 24.43 6.06 2.87
C ARG A 85 24.65 4.72 2.17
N LEU A 86 23.58 3.95 1.96
CA LEU A 86 23.54 2.71 1.18
C LEU A 86 23.19 3.00 -0.28
N PRO A 87 23.58 2.13 -1.22
CA PRO A 87 23.11 2.23 -2.60
C PRO A 87 21.60 2.02 -2.68
N PHE A 88 20.93 2.77 -3.53
CA PHE A 88 19.53 2.55 -3.92
C PHE A 88 19.49 2.35 -5.43
N VAL A 89 18.95 1.21 -5.87
CA VAL A 89 18.87 0.85 -7.29
C VAL A 89 17.56 0.12 -7.55
N ILE A 90 16.82 0.55 -8.56
CA ILE A 90 15.58 -0.07 -9.04
C ILE A 90 15.56 -0.12 -10.56
N ASN A 91 14.71 -0.98 -11.15
CA ASN A 91 14.55 -1.03 -12.59
C ASN A 91 13.88 0.25 -13.11
N ASN A 92 14.30 0.70 -14.29
CA ASN A 92 13.63 1.81 -14.96
C ASN A 92 12.43 1.27 -15.77
N ARG A 93 11.21 1.64 -15.37
CA ARG A 93 9.96 1.21 -16.03
C ARG A 93 9.92 1.57 -17.50
N ASP A 94 10.39 2.77 -17.86
CA ASP A 94 10.23 3.32 -19.20
C ASP A 94 11.40 2.93 -20.13
N LYS A 95 12.51 2.44 -19.57
CA LYS A 95 13.71 2.03 -20.31
C LYS A 95 14.19 0.67 -19.84
N ALA A 96 13.67 -0.38 -20.47
CA ALA A 96 14.06 -1.76 -20.20
C ALA A 96 15.59 -1.94 -20.23
N GLY A 97 16.13 -2.61 -19.20
CA GLY A 97 17.58 -2.83 -19.04
C GLY A 97 18.35 -1.66 -18.43
N GLN A 98 17.72 -0.50 -18.21
CA GLN A 98 18.30 0.60 -17.44
C GLN A 98 17.81 0.59 -15.99
N VAL A 99 18.58 1.22 -15.11
CA VAL A 99 18.27 1.35 -13.69
C VAL A 99 18.13 2.82 -13.28
N VAL A 100 17.29 3.07 -12.29
CA VAL A 100 17.25 4.33 -11.55
C VAL A 100 18.07 4.12 -10.28
N SER A 101 19.01 5.02 -9.98
CA SER A 101 19.87 4.88 -8.79
C SER A 101 20.27 6.21 -8.16
N ASN A 102 20.72 6.15 -6.91
CA ASN A 102 21.25 7.30 -6.18
C ASN A 102 22.51 7.91 -6.82
N ARG A 103 23.16 7.23 -7.77
CA ARG A 103 24.31 7.72 -8.53
C ARG A 103 23.94 8.64 -9.69
N MET A 104 22.64 8.91 -9.89
CA MET A 104 22.20 9.86 -10.90
C MET A 104 22.67 11.27 -10.56
N LYS A 105 23.12 11.99 -11.59
CA LYS A 105 23.72 13.33 -11.48
C LYS A 105 22.78 14.45 -11.95
N THR A 106 21.54 14.10 -12.28
CA THR A 106 20.52 15.01 -12.84
C THR A 106 20.27 16.26 -11.99
N TRP A 107 20.54 16.20 -10.69
CA TRP A 107 20.30 17.29 -9.73
C TRP A 107 21.58 17.77 -9.04
N ASP A 108 22.77 17.53 -9.61
CA ASP A 108 24.04 17.90 -8.98
C ASP A 108 24.18 19.42 -8.70
N ASN A 109 23.42 20.24 -9.41
CA ASN A 109 23.29 21.68 -9.20
C ASN A 109 22.48 22.09 -7.94
N LEU A 110 21.77 21.17 -7.29
CA LEU A 110 20.96 21.43 -6.10
C LEU A 110 21.72 21.13 -4.80
N SER A 111 21.24 21.66 -3.67
CA SER A 111 21.74 21.27 -2.34
C SER A 111 21.39 19.81 -2.02
N PRO A 112 22.17 19.10 -1.17
CA PRO A 112 21.94 17.66 -0.91
C PRO A 112 20.50 17.31 -0.50
N PRO A 113 19.84 18.03 0.43
CA PRO A 113 18.43 17.76 0.76
C PRO A 113 17.48 17.88 -0.44
N GLN A 114 17.71 18.87 -1.30
CA GLN A 114 16.92 19.09 -2.51
C GLN A 114 17.16 18.01 -3.56
N ARG A 115 18.40 17.50 -3.69
CA ARG A 115 18.71 16.37 -4.59
C ARG A 115 17.90 15.14 -4.20
N VAL A 116 17.91 14.80 -2.92
CA VAL A 116 17.18 13.63 -2.40
C VAL A 116 15.69 13.80 -2.63
N ARG A 117 15.13 14.98 -2.34
CA ARG A 117 13.71 15.23 -2.59
C ARG A 117 13.35 15.09 -4.06
N ARG A 118 14.14 15.68 -4.98
CA ARG A 118 13.91 15.55 -6.42
C ARG A 118 14.07 14.11 -6.91
N PHE A 119 15.00 13.37 -6.34
CA PHE A 119 15.17 11.95 -6.64
C PHE A 119 13.99 11.11 -6.15
N MET A 120 13.43 11.40 -4.97
CA MET A 120 12.20 10.76 -4.48
C MET A 120 11.00 11.06 -5.38
N ASP A 121 10.84 12.32 -5.81
CA ASP A 121 9.79 12.69 -6.76
C ASP A 121 9.94 11.90 -8.07
N TYR A 122 11.16 11.84 -8.62
CA TYR A 122 11.48 11.09 -9.83
C TYR A 122 11.24 9.58 -9.69
N VAL A 123 11.63 8.97 -8.58
CA VAL A 123 11.36 7.55 -8.31
C VAL A 123 9.87 7.28 -8.31
N GLY A 124 9.05 8.14 -7.68
CA GLY A 124 7.61 7.98 -7.70
C GLY A 124 7.03 8.06 -9.12
N ASP A 125 7.46 9.04 -9.91
CA ASP A 125 6.95 9.22 -11.28
C ASP A 125 7.33 8.06 -12.24
N MET A 126 8.46 7.39 -11.97
CA MET A 126 8.98 6.28 -12.77
C MET A 126 8.52 4.90 -12.30
N THR A 127 7.78 4.82 -11.18
CA THR A 127 7.37 3.55 -10.58
C THR A 127 5.85 3.43 -10.47
N SER A 128 5.40 2.24 -10.08
CA SER A 128 4.00 1.93 -9.78
C SER A 128 3.96 0.57 -9.07
N SER A 129 2.76 0.14 -8.66
CA SER A 129 2.55 -1.21 -8.12
C SER A 129 2.91 -2.31 -9.13
N GLU A 130 2.85 -2.03 -10.44
CA GLU A 130 3.34 -2.93 -11.49
C GLU A 130 4.86 -3.06 -11.49
N SER A 131 5.60 -1.97 -11.26
CA SER A 131 7.07 -1.99 -11.24
C SER A 131 7.62 -2.82 -10.07
N LEU A 132 6.92 -2.83 -8.93
CA LEU A 132 7.36 -3.53 -7.72
C LEU A 132 7.67 -5.00 -7.96
N ARG A 133 6.94 -5.69 -8.86
CA ARG A 133 7.18 -7.10 -9.16
C ARG A 133 8.59 -7.39 -9.67
N ASN A 134 9.23 -6.41 -10.32
CA ASN A 134 10.54 -6.53 -10.94
C ASN A 134 11.68 -6.23 -9.95
N ASP A 135 11.42 -5.33 -9.00
CA ASP A 135 12.37 -4.90 -7.98
C ASP A 135 12.31 -5.76 -6.70
N THR A 136 11.29 -6.60 -6.59
CA THR A 136 11.07 -7.49 -5.44
C THR A 136 10.93 -8.95 -5.88
N TYR A 137 11.00 -9.87 -4.93
CA TYR A 137 10.82 -11.32 -5.15
C TYR A 137 9.91 -11.92 -4.07
N PRO A 138 9.13 -12.96 -4.40
CA PRO A 138 8.21 -13.56 -3.45
C PRO A 138 8.98 -14.32 -2.35
N VAL A 139 8.48 -14.20 -1.11
CA VAL A 139 9.09 -14.80 0.08
C VAL A 139 8.24 -15.93 0.67
N ALA A 140 8.86 -16.72 1.53
CA ALA A 140 8.16 -17.75 2.30
C ALA A 140 7.21 -17.11 3.33
N LEU A 141 6.04 -17.72 3.53
CA LEU A 141 5.01 -17.25 4.46
C LEU A 141 5.45 -17.29 5.92
N ASN A 142 6.42 -18.14 6.27
CA ASN A 142 7.03 -18.17 7.62
C ASN A 142 8.20 -17.19 7.77
N ASP A 143 8.59 -16.50 6.70
CA ASP A 143 9.71 -15.53 6.67
C ASP A 143 9.24 -14.13 6.29
N ILE A 144 7.95 -13.83 6.44
CA ILE A 144 7.43 -12.46 6.30
C ILE A 144 7.92 -11.63 7.49
N GLN A 145 8.50 -10.47 7.21
CA GLN A 145 9.13 -9.60 8.20
C GLN A 145 8.82 -8.11 7.95
N PRO A 146 8.96 -7.22 8.95
CA PRO A 146 8.88 -5.78 8.73
C PRO A 146 9.85 -5.31 7.63
N GLY A 147 9.41 -4.46 6.72
CA GLY A 147 10.17 -4.04 5.54
C GLY A 147 9.96 -4.91 4.30
N ASP A 148 9.34 -6.09 4.44
CA ASP A 148 8.71 -6.75 3.31
C ASP A 148 7.47 -5.97 2.86
N VAL A 149 6.94 -6.32 1.70
CA VAL A 149 5.81 -5.65 1.09
C VAL A 149 4.77 -6.65 0.63
N TYR A 150 3.51 -6.25 0.57
CA TYR A 150 2.53 -6.96 -0.24
C TYR A 150 2.27 -6.17 -1.51
N VAL A 151 2.32 -6.83 -2.66
CA VAL A 151 2.09 -6.19 -3.96
C VAL A 151 0.84 -6.78 -4.59
N ALA A 152 -0.06 -5.92 -5.07
CA ALA A 152 -1.14 -6.26 -5.98
C ALA A 152 -0.96 -5.40 -7.24
N PRO A 153 -0.24 -5.89 -8.27
CA PRO A 153 0.11 -5.12 -9.45
C PRO A 153 -1.12 -4.45 -10.08
N GLY A 154 -0.99 -3.15 -10.40
CA GLY A 154 -2.07 -2.35 -10.98
C GLY A 154 -3.18 -1.95 -9.98
N VAL A 155 -3.17 -2.48 -8.75
CA VAL A 155 -4.27 -2.30 -7.80
C VAL A 155 -3.83 -1.59 -6.51
N HIS A 156 -2.83 -2.14 -5.80
CA HIS A 156 -2.39 -1.59 -4.52
C HIS A 156 -1.06 -2.17 -4.05
N SER A 157 -0.48 -1.60 -3.00
CA SER A 157 0.66 -2.18 -2.29
C SER A 157 0.72 -1.75 -0.84
N TYR A 158 1.23 -2.64 0.01
CA TYR A 158 1.34 -2.48 1.45
C TYR A 158 2.80 -2.62 1.89
N GLN A 159 3.21 -1.83 2.87
CA GLN A 159 4.42 -2.04 3.64
C GLN A 159 4.10 -2.91 4.85
N ILE A 160 4.80 -4.03 5.06
CA ILE A 160 4.70 -4.80 6.31
C ILE A 160 5.50 -4.04 7.37
N VAL A 161 4.85 -3.62 8.46
CA VAL A 161 5.50 -2.77 9.49
C VAL A 161 5.70 -3.47 10.83
N GLU A 162 4.95 -4.55 11.07
CA GLU A 162 5.05 -5.34 12.30
C GLU A 162 4.63 -6.79 12.02
N VAL A 163 5.23 -7.72 12.76
CA VAL A 163 4.72 -9.09 12.89
C VAL A 163 4.49 -9.34 14.39
N THR A 164 3.22 -9.36 14.79
CA THR A 164 2.84 -9.48 16.20
C THR A 164 3.25 -10.84 16.77
N ASP A 165 3.18 -11.00 18.09
CA ASP A 165 3.42 -12.27 18.76
C ASP A 165 2.42 -13.38 18.33
N ALA A 166 1.20 -12.98 17.94
CA ALA A 166 0.19 -13.84 17.34
C ALA A 166 0.40 -14.08 15.82
N GLY A 167 1.48 -13.55 15.22
CA GLY A 167 1.83 -13.76 13.83
C GLY A 167 1.04 -12.88 12.84
N ILE A 168 0.45 -11.78 13.30
CA ILE A 168 -0.27 -10.86 12.42
C ILE A 168 0.73 -9.92 11.75
N ALA A 169 0.80 -9.95 10.42
CA ALA A 169 1.62 -9.03 9.64
C ALA A 169 0.84 -7.72 9.42
N GLU A 170 0.98 -6.77 10.35
CA GLU A 170 0.34 -5.46 10.25
C GLU A 170 0.95 -4.65 9.13
N VAL A 171 0.12 -3.81 8.51
CA VAL A 171 0.51 -3.08 7.31
C VAL A 171 0.35 -1.58 7.45
N MET A 172 1.14 -0.88 6.66
CA MET A 172 0.98 0.53 6.35
C MET A 172 0.81 0.68 4.84
N ALA A 173 0.01 1.65 4.41
CA ALA A 173 -0.15 1.95 3.00
C ALA A 173 -0.50 3.42 2.76
N SER A 174 -0.31 3.86 1.53
CA SER A 174 -0.91 5.07 1.00
C SER A 174 -1.94 4.70 -0.08
N THR A 175 -2.63 5.66 -0.66
CA THR A 175 -3.67 5.41 -1.66
C THR A 175 -3.55 6.36 -2.85
N THR A 176 -4.19 5.98 -3.96
CA THR A 176 -4.29 6.80 -5.17
C THR A 176 -5.42 7.82 -5.03
N PRO A 177 -5.31 9.02 -5.64
CA PRO A 177 -4.16 9.53 -6.39
C PRO A 177 -3.00 9.99 -5.49
N LYS A 178 -1.82 10.28 -6.07
CA LYS A 178 -0.65 10.82 -5.36
C LYS A 178 -0.99 12.13 -4.63
N GLN A 179 -0.83 12.17 -3.30
CA GLN A 179 -1.03 13.39 -2.47
C GLN A 179 -0.18 13.33 -1.19
N ALA A 180 0.08 14.48 -0.58
CA ALA A 180 0.70 14.55 0.75
C ALA A 180 -0.33 14.18 1.83
N ARG A 181 -0.09 13.08 2.53
CA ARG A 181 -1.02 12.50 3.51
C ARG A 181 -0.30 11.70 4.59
N TYR A 182 -1.00 11.44 5.69
CA TYR A 182 -0.64 10.37 6.62
C TYR A 182 -0.79 9.03 5.93
N LEU A 183 0.10 8.09 6.23
CA LEU A 183 -0.06 6.71 5.82
C LEU A 183 -1.12 6.03 6.68
N LEU A 184 -1.88 5.13 6.09
CA LEU A 184 -2.90 4.36 6.77
C LEU A 184 -2.28 3.12 7.38
N ARG A 185 -2.28 3.03 8.72
CA ARG A 185 -1.88 1.81 9.42
C ARG A 185 -3.08 0.91 9.67
N THR A 186 -3.01 -0.30 9.14
CA THR A 186 -4.00 -1.36 9.36
C THR A 186 -3.40 -2.42 10.29
N PRO A 187 -3.97 -2.63 11.50
CA PRO A 187 -3.52 -3.66 12.43
C PRO A 187 -4.02 -5.06 12.00
N SER A 188 -3.83 -5.41 10.72
CA SER A 188 -4.22 -6.67 10.10
C SER A 188 -3.38 -6.93 8.85
N PHE A 189 -3.49 -8.13 8.30
CA PHE A 189 -2.88 -8.52 7.02
C PHE A 189 -3.35 -7.65 5.85
N PRO A 190 -2.56 -7.54 4.76
CA PRO A 190 -3.01 -7.03 3.46
C PRO A 190 -4.36 -7.61 3.06
N PHE A 191 -5.23 -6.84 2.40
CA PHE A 191 -6.60 -7.28 2.07
C PHE A 191 -6.72 -8.21 0.85
N TYR A 192 -5.61 -8.78 0.40
CA TYR A 192 -5.50 -9.51 -0.86
C TYR A 192 -4.86 -10.87 -0.62
N VAL A 193 -5.23 -11.84 -1.46
CA VAL A 193 -4.62 -13.16 -1.55
C VAL A 193 -3.93 -13.24 -2.91
N PRO A 194 -2.72 -13.82 -3.03
CA PRO A 194 -2.01 -13.90 -4.31
C PRO A 194 -2.81 -14.70 -5.34
N GLU A 195 -3.04 -14.10 -6.51
CA GLU A 195 -3.80 -14.65 -7.64
C GLU A 195 -3.10 -14.47 -9.02
N ASP A 196 -2.01 -13.68 -9.10
CA ASP A 196 -1.29 -13.48 -10.36
C ASP A 196 -0.56 -14.76 -10.80
N LYS A 197 -0.99 -15.32 -11.93
CA LYS A 197 -0.36 -16.49 -12.56
C LYS A 197 1.10 -16.26 -12.95
N ARG A 198 1.51 -15.00 -13.10
CA ARG A 198 2.91 -14.61 -13.37
C ARG A 198 3.71 -14.38 -12.09
N LEU A 199 3.15 -14.73 -10.93
CA LEU A 199 3.78 -14.63 -9.60
C LEU A 199 4.25 -13.20 -9.28
N GLY A 200 3.49 -12.20 -9.73
CA GLY A 200 3.83 -10.78 -9.57
C GLY A 200 3.29 -10.13 -8.32
N ASP A 201 2.25 -10.71 -7.74
CA ASP A 201 1.62 -10.23 -6.52
C ASP A 201 2.15 -10.97 -5.28
N GLY A 202 1.49 -10.73 -4.14
CA GLY A 202 1.74 -11.41 -2.88
C GLY A 202 2.77 -10.73 -1.97
N TYR A 203 3.25 -11.46 -0.97
CA TYR A 203 4.30 -11.03 -0.04
C TYR A 203 5.66 -11.13 -0.71
N ARG A 204 6.40 -10.02 -0.72
CA ARG A 204 7.64 -9.87 -1.46
C ARG A 204 8.68 -9.08 -0.67
N ARG A 205 9.95 -9.30 -1.01
CA ARG A 205 11.10 -8.59 -0.45
C ARG A 205 11.86 -7.89 -1.54
N PHE A 206 12.39 -6.71 -1.26
CA PHE A 206 13.27 -6.00 -2.20
C PHE A 206 14.50 -6.83 -2.54
N LYS A 207 14.86 -6.87 -3.83
CA LYS A 207 16.17 -7.34 -4.25
C LYS A 207 17.22 -6.37 -3.73
N GLN A 208 18.31 -6.90 -3.19
CA GLN A 208 19.48 -6.07 -2.91
C GLN A 208 20.02 -5.47 -4.22
N PRO A 209 20.57 -4.24 -4.21
CA PRO A 209 21.08 -3.59 -5.42
C PRO A 209 22.04 -4.44 -6.26
N GLN A 210 22.97 -5.16 -5.62
CA GLN A 210 23.91 -6.07 -6.28
C GLN A 210 23.23 -7.30 -6.93
N ASN A 211 21.99 -7.59 -6.57
CA ASN A 211 21.22 -8.73 -7.04
C ASN A 211 20.04 -8.30 -7.94
N LEU A 212 19.87 -7.01 -8.24
CA LEU A 212 18.70 -6.52 -8.99
C LEU A 212 18.54 -7.20 -10.36
N GLY A 213 19.66 -7.37 -11.07
CA GLY A 213 19.72 -8.04 -12.37
C GLY A 213 19.66 -9.57 -12.32
N LYS A 214 19.65 -10.18 -11.12
CA LYS A 214 19.51 -11.64 -10.97
C LYS A 214 18.03 -12.03 -11.02
N PRO A 215 17.70 -13.24 -11.53
CA PRO A 215 16.33 -13.73 -11.49
C PRO A 215 15.82 -13.84 -10.05
N ALA A 216 14.50 -13.73 -9.87
CA ALA A 216 13.86 -13.79 -8.55
C ALA A 216 14.17 -15.11 -7.82
N SER A 217 14.20 -16.23 -8.55
CA SER A 217 14.51 -17.57 -8.03
C SER A 217 15.95 -17.73 -7.51
N ALA A 218 16.85 -16.80 -7.84
CA ALA A 218 18.22 -16.79 -7.33
C ALA A 218 18.39 -15.93 -6.07
N GLN A 219 17.32 -15.27 -5.60
CA GLN A 219 17.37 -14.44 -4.39
C GLN A 219 17.30 -15.33 -3.14
N PRO A 220 18.05 -14.99 -2.08
CA PRO A 220 17.99 -15.72 -0.82
C PRO A 220 16.58 -15.60 -0.21
N GLY A 221 15.98 -16.72 0.16
CA GLY A 221 14.63 -16.74 0.73
C GLY A 221 13.48 -16.70 -0.29
N TYR A 222 13.77 -16.83 -1.59
CA TYR A 222 12.74 -16.99 -2.62
C TYR A 222 11.81 -18.16 -2.33
N SER A 223 10.49 -17.93 -2.42
CA SER A 223 9.49 -18.99 -2.29
C SER A 223 8.22 -18.66 -3.07
N GLU A 224 7.67 -19.68 -3.73
CA GLU A 224 6.38 -19.62 -4.43
C GLU A 224 5.24 -20.26 -3.61
N GLU A 225 5.48 -20.64 -2.35
CA GLU A 225 4.50 -21.38 -1.55
C GLU A 225 3.15 -20.65 -1.41
N GLN A 226 3.19 -19.32 -1.35
CA GLN A 226 2.01 -18.49 -1.17
C GLN A 226 0.99 -18.64 -2.30
N PHE A 227 1.44 -18.84 -3.54
CA PHE A 227 0.56 -18.96 -4.71
C PHE A 227 -0.11 -20.34 -4.76
N ARG A 228 0.65 -21.39 -4.44
CA ARG A 228 0.11 -22.75 -4.33
C ARG A 228 -0.92 -22.82 -3.21
N LEU A 229 -0.60 -22.28 -2.04
CA LEU A 229 -1.51 -22.25 -0.91
C LEU A 229 -2.78 -21.44 -1.22
N ALA A 230 -2.64 -20.28 -1.85
CA ALA A 230 -3.79 -19.47 -2.26
C ALA A 230 -4.75 -20.26 -3.16
N ALA A 231 -4.21 -20.96 -4.16
CA ALA A 231 -5.01 -21.80 -5.06
C ALA A 231 -5.69 -22.97 -4.33
N GLU A 232 -4.96 -23.67 -3.45
CA GLU A 232 -5.50 -24.78 -2.64
C GLU A 232 -6.66 -24.35 -1.74
N LEU A 233 -6.63 -23.10 -1.26
CA LEU A 233 -7.67 -22.51 -0.42
C LEU A 233 -8.79 -21.83 -1.22
N ASN A 234 -8.81 -21.97 -2.55
CA ASN A 234 -9.73 -21.25 -3.44
C ASN A 234 -9.75 -19.73 -3.15
N PHE A 235 -8.59 -19.17 -2.84
CA PHE A 235 -8.38 -17.75 -2.53
C PHE A 235 -9.18 -17.25 -1.31
N ASP A 236 -9.56 -18.14 -0.36
CA ASP A 236 -10.20 -17.73 0.90
C ASP A 236 -9.21 -16.94 1.78
N TYR A 237 -9.50 -15.64 1.93
CA TYR A 237 -8.67 -14.69 2.68
C TYR A 237 -8.43 -15.08 4.14
N VAL A 238 -9.47 -15.52 4.86
CA VAL A 238 -9.33 -15.83 6.29
C VAL A 238 -8.60 -17.14 6.47
N ALA A 239 -8.88 -18.16 5.67
CA ALA A 239 -8.12 -19.41 5.71
C ALA A 239 -6.64 -19.18 5.38
N PHE A 240 -6.36 -18.32 4.39
CA PHE A 240 -5.00 -17.99 3.99
C PHE A 240 -4.25 -17.26 5.10
N THR A 241 -4.84 -16.22 5.68
CA THR A 241 -4.23 -15.44 6.77
C THR A 241 -4.13 -16.23 8.08
N ASP A 242 -5.01 -17.19 8.34
CA ASP A 242 -4.91 -18.10 9.49
C ASP A 242 -3.65 -18.98 9.42
N ILE A 243 -3.29 -19.44 8.21
CA ILE A 243 -2.07 -20.23 8.02
C ILE A 243 -0.83 -19.36 8.19
N ILE A 244 -0.86 -18.12 7.68
CA ILE A 244 0.25 -17.17 7.86
C ILE A 244 0.44 -16.86 9.35
N SER A 245 -0.63 -16.51 10.07
CA SER A 245 -0.59 -16.25 11.51
C SER A 245 0.00 -17.43 12.28
N LYS A 246 -0.38 -18.67 11.94
CA LYS A 246 0.21 -19.88 12.55
C LYS A 246 1.69 -20.08 12.22
N LYS A 247 2.13 -19.73 11.00
CA LYS A 247 3.53 -19.85 10.58
C LYS A 247 4.44 -18.81 11.24
N LEU A 248 3.94 -17.59 11.44
CA LEU A 248 4.69 -16.46 11.98
C LEU A 248 4.58 -16.33 13.51
N GLY A 249 3.47 -16.79 14.08
CA GLY A 249 3.11 -16.57 15.48
C GLY A 249 3.96 -17.37 16.46
N LYS A 250 4.34 -16.71 17.56
CA LYS A 250 4.92 -17.35 18.74
C LYS A 250 3.83 -17.92 19.67
N ARG A 251 2.59 -17.47 19.47
CA ARG A 251 1.38 -17.95 20.15
C ARG A 251 0.19 -17.93 19.20
N GLU A 252 -0.87 -18.64 19.57
CA GLU A 252 -2.15 -18.53 18.86
C GLU A 252 -2.83 -17.18 19.14
N GLU A 253 -3.48 -16.64 18.11
CA GLU A 253 -4.39 -15.50 18.23
C GLU A 253 -5.66 -15.93 18.96
N LYS A 254 -6.05 -15.18 20.00
CA LYS A 254 -7.28 -15.49 20.75
C LYS A 254 -8.52 -15.17 19.90
N PRO A 255 -9.65 -15.87 20.11
CA PRO A 255 -10.88 -15.61 19.37
C PRO A 255 -11.34 -14.13 19.36
N ASP A 256 -11.20 -13.44 20.49
CA ASP A 256 -11.57 -12.03 20.62
C ASP A 256 -10.58 -11.09 19.92
N GLU A 257 -9.28 -11.39 19.97
CA GLU A 257 -8.25 -10.65 19.23
C GLU A 257 -8.50 -10.75 17.71
N LYS A 258 -8.80 -11.96 17.23
CA LYS A 258 -9.16 -12.21 15.84
C LYS A 258 -10.44 -11.48 15.44
N THR A 259 -11.48 -11.53 16.27
CA THR A 259 -12.74 -10.82 16.01
C THR A 259 -12.50 -9.31 15.93
N MET A 260 -11.72 -8.75 16.85
CA MET A 260 -11.33 -7.34 16.85
C MET A 260 -10.62 -6.97 15.55
N ARG A 261 -9.56 -7.72 15.22
CA ARG A 261 -8.74 -7.49 14.02
C ARG A 261 -9.57 -7.53 12.75
N LEU A 262 -10.43 -8.55 12.59
CA LEU A 262 -11.25 -8.68 11.39
C LEU A 262 -12.30 -7.57 11.29
N LEU A 263 -12.90 -7.13 12.40
CA LEU A 263 -13.83 -6.00 12.40
C LEU A 263 -13.14 -4.67 12.09
N LEU A 264 -11.93 -4.44 12.63
CA LEU A 264 -11.11 -3.27 12.29
C LEU A 264 -10.76 -3.27 10.80
N ALA A 265 -10.27 -4.40 10.29
CA ALA A 265 -9.96 -4.57 8.86
C ALA A 265 -11.18 -4.30 7.98
N LEU A 266 -12.35 -4.84 8.35
CA LEU A 266 -13.62 -4.59 7.65
C LEU A 266 -14.01 -3.12 7.67
N CYS A 267 -13.92 -2.46 8.84
CA CYS A 267 -14.24 -1.05 8.99
C CYS A 267 -13.36 -0.17 8.11
N MET A 268 -12.05 -0.43 8.14
CA MET A 268 -11.08 0.29 7.32
C MET A 268 -11.33 0.05 5.84
N TYR A 269 -11.51 -1.20 5.42
CA TYR A 269 -11.78 -1.54 4.02
C TYR A 269 -13.08 -0.91 3.50
N ALA A 270 -14.13 -0.89 4.33
CA ALA A 270 -15.40 -0.24 4.01
C ALA A 270 -15.24 1.28 3.86
N ASN A 271 -14.44 1.93 4.71
CA ASN A 271 -14.17 3.36 4.60
C ASN A 271 -13.21 3.70 3.45
N ASP A 272 -12.23 2.85 3.13
CA ASP A 272 -11.36 3.03 1.96
C ASP A 272 -12.16 3.06 0.66
N ARG A 273 -13.24 2.28 0.59
CA ARG A 273 -14.18 2.30 -0.55
C ARG A 273 -14.76 3.69 -0.80
N SER A 274 -14.95 4.50 0.24
CA SER A 274 -15.48 5.87 0.13
C SER A 274 -14.58 6.77 -0.72
N VAL A 275 -13.27 6.62 -0.60
CA VAL A 275 -12.29 7.38 -1.38
C VAL A 275 -12.46 7.06 -2.86
N TYR A 276 -12.55 5.78 -3.22
CA TYR A 276 -12.72 5.36 -4.62
C TYR A 276 -14.08 5.75 -5.21
N VAL A 277 -15.16 5.60 -4.45
CA VAL A 277 -16.49 6.00 -4.90
C VAL A 277 -16.55 7.51 -5.10
N TYR A 278 -15.99 8.28 -4.17
CA TYR A 278 -15.93 9.73 -4.26
C TYR A 278 -15.08 10.18 -5.46
N ASP A 279 -13.88 9.63 -5.63
CA ASP A 279 -13.00 9.95 -6.76
C ASP A 279 -13.66 9.66 -8.11
N ALA A 280 -14.32 8.50 -8.25
CA ALA A 280 -15.09 8.15 -9.44
C ALA A 280 -16.22 9.17 -9.73
N LEU A 281 -16.96 9.57 -8.69
CA LEU A 281 -18.03 10.56 -8.84
C LEU A 281 -17.50 11.95 -9.19
N TRP A 282 -16.38 12.36 -8.60
CA TRP A 282 -15.72 13.61 -8.92
C TRP A 282 -15.20 13.62 -10.36
N TYR A 283 -14.55 12.53 -10.79
CA TYR A 283 -14.09 12.38 -12.17
C TYR A 283 -15.26 12.40 -13.17
N LEU A 284 -16.35 11.72 -12.84
CA LEU A 284 -17.59 11.75 -13.64
C LEU A 284 -18.15 13.16 -13.77
N GLN A 285 -18.14 13.96 -12.70
CA GLN A 285 -18.54 15.37 -12.76
C GLN A 285 -17.60 16.18 -13.65
N LYS A 286 -16.28 15.97 -13.54
CA LYS A 286 -15.28 16.64 -14.36
C LYS A 286 -15.53 16.40 -15.86
N ILE A 287 -15.63 15.15 -16.30
CA ILE A 287 -15.81 14.83 -17.72
C ILE A 287 -17.16 15.35 -18.26
N ARG A 288 -18.19 15.41 -17.39
CA ARG A 288 -19.48 16.03 -17.73
C ARG A 288 -19.37 17.54 -17.93
N GLY A 289 -18.55 18.21 -17.11
CA GLY A 289 -18.19 19.61 -17.32
C GLY A 289 -17.45 19.86 -18.64
N GLU A 290 -16.73 18.86 -19.14
CA GLU A 290 -16.03 18.87 -20.44
C GLU A 290 -16.93 18.42 -21.62
N GLY A 291 -18.22 18.17 -21.38
CA GLY A 291 -19.21 17.80 -22.40
C GLY A 291 -19.35 16.30 -22.67
N ARG A 292 -18.63 15.44 -21.94
CA ARG A 292 -18.75 13.97 -22.05
C ARG A 292 -19.73 13.42 -21.02
N ARG A 293 -20.69 12.59 -21.45
CA ARG A 293 -21.68 11.99 -20.54
C ARG A 293 -21.15 10.79 -19.74
N CYS A 294 -20.27 9.99 -20.36
CA CYS A 294 -19.87 8.67 -19.88
C CYS A 294 -18.35 8.49 -19.85
N MET A 295 -17.88 7.71 -18.90
CA MET A 295 -16.51 7.21 -18.88
C MET A 295 -16.26 6.27 -20.06
N ASN A 296 -15.05 6.30 -20.61
CA ASN A 296 -14.60 5.31 -21.61
C ASN A 296 -14.12 4.02 -20.91
N ALA A 297 -13.73 3.01 -21.70
CA ALA A 297 -13.33 1.71 -21.15
C ALA A 297 -12.20 1.79 -20.12
N ARG A 298 -11.17 2.61 -20.38
CA ARG A 298 -10.02 2.75 -19.47
C ARG A 298 -10.42 3.45 -18.17
N GLU A 299 -11.13 4.57 -18.29
CA GLU A 299 -11.63 5.31 -17.13
C GLU A 299 -12.62 4.47 -16.32
N TYR A 300 -13.43 3.64 -16.98
CA TYR A 300 -14.33 2.72 -16.31
C TYR A 300 -13.55 1.71 -15.47
N ASP A 301 -12.53 1.09 -16.05
CA ASP A 301 -11.66 0.15 -15.34
C ASP A 301 -10.97 0.83 -14.15
N ASP A 302 -10.44 2.05 -14.36
CA ASP A 302 -9.74 2.85 -13.34
C ASP A 302 -10.67 3.24 -12.15
N HIS A 303 -11.97 3.43 -12.37
CA HIS A 303 -12.90 3.98 -11.37
C HIS A 303 -13.99 2.99 -10.88
N SER A 304 -14.09 1.80 -11.48
CA SER A 304 -15.05 0.78 -11.05
C SER A 304 -14.60 0.06 -9.76
N THR A 305 -15.55 -0.57 -9.05
CA THR A 305 -15.26 -1.26 -7.78
C THR A 305 -15.57 -2.76 -7.70
N PRO A 306 -15.69 -3.55 -8.79
CA PRO A 306 -16.18 -4.93 -8.72
C PRO A 306 -15.30 -5.83 -7.85
N GLY A 307 -13.97 -5.71 -7.99
CA GLY A 307 -13.03 -6.46 -7.16
C GLY A 307 -13.08 -6.07 -5.67
N ARG A 308 -13.39 -4.81 -5.37
CA ARG A 308 -13.56 -4.31 -3.99
C ARG A 308 -14.87 -4.79 -3.38
N ASP A 309 -15.95 -4.73 -4.14
CA ASP A 309 -17.28 -5.16 -3.69
C ASP A 309 -17.31 -6.68 -3.45
N LYS A 310 -16.67 -7.46 -4.34
CA LYS A 310 -16.45 -8.90 -4.12
C LYS A 310 -15.66 -9.16 -2.84
N ARG A 311 -14.55 -8.44 -2.61
CA ARG A 311 -13.74 -8.58 -1.39
C ARG A 311 -14.49 -8.18 -0.13
N LEU A 312 -15.26 -7.09 -0.17
CA LEU A 312 -16.10 -6.65 0.94
C LEU A 312 -17.10 -7.75 1.34
N LYS A 313 -17.74 -8.39 0.36
CA LYS A 313 -18.57 -9.57 0.60
C LYS A 313 -17.79 -10.70 1.26
N MET A 314 -16.63 -11.05 0.72
CA MET A 314 -15.78 -12.10 1.30
C MET A 314 -15.36 -11.80 2.74
N PHE A 315 -15.09 -10.54 3.10
CA PHE A 315 -14.82 -10.13 4.48
C PHE A 315 -16.01 -10.39 5.40
N PHE A 316 -17.21 -9.95 5.02
CA PHE A 316 -18.43 -10.22 5.79
C PHE A 316 -18.66 -11.72 5.97
N ASP A 317 -18.59 -12.49 4.88
CA ASP A 317 -18.81 -13.94 4.90
C ASP A 317 -17.77 -14.64 5.80
N SER A 318 -16.51 -14.18 5.77
CA SER A 318 -15.43 -14.80 6.54
C SER A 318 -15.52 -14.49 8.04
N ILE A 319 -15.90 -13.26 8.40
CA ILE A 319 -16.18 -12.92 9.80
C ILE A 319 -17.35 -13.76 10.29
N ARG A 320 -18.43 -13.88 9.51
CA ARG A 320 -19.57 -14.72 9.86
C ARG A 320 -19.14 -16.16 10.16
N ARG A 321 -18.34 -16.78 9.26
CA ARG A 321 -17.77 -18.13 9.48
C ARG A 321 -16.90 -18.23 10.73
N HIS A 322 -16.12 -17.20 11.06
CA HIS A 322 -15.34 -17.16 12.30
C HIS A 322 -16.25 -17.14 13.53
N LEU A 323 -17.29 -16.31 13.52
CA LEU A 323 -18.26 -16.24 14.62
C LEU A 323 -18.99 -17.57 14.84
N ASP A 324 -19.42 -18.22 13.75
CA ASP A 324 -20.09 -19.52 13.81
C ASP A 324 -19.15 -20.61 14.37
N ARG A 325 -17.83 -20.54 14.11
CA ARG A 325 -16.82 -21.47 14.66
C ARG A 325 -16.53 -21.27 16.15
N VAL A 326 -16.45 -20.03 16.62
CA VAL A 326 -16.20 -19.75 18.05
C VAL A 326 -17.39 -20.20 18.91
N GLY A 327 -18.61 -20.11 18.37
CA GLY A 327 -19.83 -20.60 19.00
C GLY A 327 -20.31 -19.70 20.15
N ARG A 328 -19.63 -19.74 21.30
CA ARG A 328 -19.96 -18.92 22.48
C ARG A 328 -18.84 -17.93 22.77
N PHE A 329 -19.13 -16.65 22.56
CA PHE A 329 -18.27 -15.55 22.97
C PHE A 329 -18.51 -15.16 24.43
N ASP A 330 -17.50 -14.57 25.09
CA ASP A 330 -17.72 -13.85 26.34
C ASP A 330 -18.70 -12.70 26.07
N SER A 331 -19.84 -12.69 26.77
CA SER A 331 -20.88 -11.67 26.60
C SER A 331 -20.41 -10.26 26.95
N ARG A 332 -19.28 -10.14 27.66
CA ARG A 332 -18.63 -8.87 28.02
C ARG A 332 -17.60 -8.42 26.97
N SER A 333 -17.26 -9.26 26.01
CA SER A 333 -16.31 -8.95 24.96
C SER A 333 -16.89 -7.88 24.02
N GLN A 334 -16.21 -6.73 23.90
CA GLN A 334 -16.62 -5.68 22.98
C GLN A 334 -16.60 -6.14 21.51
N PRO A 335 -15.53 -6.80 21.01
CA PRO A 335 -15.52 -7.34 19.65
C PRO A 335 -16.68 -8.29 19.36
N ALA A 336 -17.02 -9.16 20.31
CA ALA A 336 -18.13 -10.08 20.14
C ALA A 336 -19.49 -9.36 20.07
N ARG A 337 -19.68 -8.33 20.90
CA ARG A 337 -20.90 -7.51 20.88
C ARG A 337 -21.05 -6.76 19.56
N TRP A 338 -19.98 -6.13 19.06
CA TRP A 338 -20.00 -5.48 17.74
C TRP A 338 -20.30 -6.48 16.63
N ALA A 339 -19.62 -7.62 16.61
CA ALA A 339 -19.87 -8.67 15.65
C ALA A 339 -21.33 -9.15 15.70
N LYS A 340 -21.89 -9.38 16.89
CA LYS A 340 -23.30 -9.77 17.03
C LYS A 340 -24.24 -8.70 16.48
N ALA A 341 -23.98 -7.42 16.75
CA ALA A 341 -24.78 -6.31 16.22
C ALA A 341 -24.70 -6.22 14.69
N VAL A 342 -23.50 -6.41 14.11
CA VAL A 342 -23.30 -6.43 12.65
C VAL A 342 -24.03 -7.58 12.01
N PHE A 343 -24.00 -8.79 12.58
CA PHE A 343 -24.44 -10.04 11.93
C PHE A 343 -25.76 -10.63 12.43
N SER A 344 -26.44 -10.02 13.41
CA SER A 344 -27.77 -10.49 13.84
C SER A 344 -28.78 -10.44 12.69
N ASN A 345 -29.73 -11.37 12.66
CA ASN A 345 -30.85 -11.28 11.72
C ASN A 345 -31.81 -10.18 12.17
N ASP A 346 -32.18 -10.20 13.46
CA ASP A 346 -33.04 -9.19 14.06
C ASP A 346 -32.31 -7.87 14.29
N GLN A 347 -33.08 -6.78 14.36
CA GLN A 347 -32.56 -5.46 14.70
C GLN A 347 -31.98 -5.49 16.13
N PRO A 348 -30.69 -5.15 16.32
CA PRO A 348 -30.12 -5.05 17.65
C PRO A 348 -30.79 -3.94 18.48
N PRO A 349 -30.79 -4.04 19.82
CA PRO A 349 -31.19 -2.94 20.69
C PRO A 349 -30.46 -1.64 20.34
N GLN A 350 -31.11 -0.49 20.53
CA GLN A 350 -30.54 0.82 20.19
C GLN A 350 -29.19 1.09 20.88
N SER A 351 -29.00 0.59 22.10
CA SER A 351 -27.72 0.69 22.83
C SER A 351 -26.60 -0.10 22.15
N GLU A 352 -26.88 -1.29 21.62
CA GLU A 352 -25.90 -2.09 20.87
C GLU A 352 -25.60 -1.45 19.50
N MET A 353 -26.61 -0.88 18.84
CA MET A 353 -26.41 -0.12 17.62
C MET A 353 -25.54 1.11 17.86
N LYS A 354 -25.80 1.89 18.92
CA LYS A 354 -24.94 3.02 19.29
C LYS A 354 -23.50 2.57 19.53
N HIS A 355 -23.33 1.47 20.27
CA HIS A 355 -22.01 0.93 20.57
C HIS A 355 -21.27 0.46 19.31
N LEU A 356 -21.97 -0.10 18.31
CA LEU A 356 -21.41 -0.42 17.00
C LEU A 356 -21.03 0.85 16.22
N ASN A 357 -21.90 1.86 16.23
CA ASN A 357 -21.67 3.11 15.50
C ASN A 357 -20.48 3.89 16.08
N ASP A 358 -20.33 3.90 17.41
CA ASP A 358 -19.17 4.49 18.09
C ASP A 358 -17.85 3.78 17.70
N PHE A 359 -17.91 2.49 17.33
CA PHE A 359 -16.78 1.74 16.80
C PHE A 359 -16.51 2.03 15.33
N CYS A 360 -17.54 1.95 14.48
CA CYS A 360 -17.40 2.14 13.05
C CYS A 360 -18.69 2.64 12.40
N MET A 361 -18.61 3.85 11.84
CA MET A 361 -19.51 4.32 10.80
C MET A 361 -18.76 4.29 9.47
N VAL A 362 -19.43 3.83 8.42
CA VAL A 362 -18.91 3.85 7.06
C VAL A 362 -19.28 5.17 6.44
N GLN A 363 -18.29 6.02 6.20
CA GLN A 363 -18.47 7.25 5.46
C GLN A 363 -18.72 6.92 3.99
N MET A 364 -19.77 7.48 3.41
CA MET A 364 -20.18 7.15 2.03
C MET A 364 -19.56 8.11 1.00
N THR A 365 -19.16 9.31 1.42
CA THR A 365 -18.61 10.38 0.58
C THR A 365 -17.64 11.24 1.39
N LEU A 366 -16.68 11.88 0.73
CA LEU A 366 -15.73 12.77 1.42
C LEU A 366 -16.33 14.16 1.61
N GLY A 367 -16.27 14.68 2.84
CA GLY A 367 -16.63 16.06 3.17
C GLY A 367 -18.10 16.32 3.52
N GLU A 368 -18.98 15.31 3.42
CA GLU A 368 -20.37 15.41 3.88
C GLU A 368 -20.64 14.40 5.01
N GLU A 369 -21.60 14.72 5.88
CA GLU A 369 -22.04 13.84 6.97
C GLU A 369 -22.99 12.74 6.46
N TYR A 370 -22.54 11.99 5.45
CA TYR A 370 -23.31 10.88 4.89
C TYR A 370 -22.67 9.55 5.28
N TYR A 371 -23.35 8.84 6.18
CA TYR A 371 -22.83 7.62 6.79
C TYR A 371 -23.85 6.50 6.75
N MET A 372 -23.33 5.27 6.80
CA MET A 372 -24.11 4.07 7.08
C MET A 372 -23.40 3.22 8.12
N THR A 373 -24.16 2.41 8.84
CA THR A 373 -23.60 1.44 9.78
C THR A 373 -22.97 0.26 9.04
N LEU A 374 -21.99 -0.41 9.66
CA LEU A 374 -21.46 -1.68 9.11
C LEU A 374 -22.55 -2.73 8.90
N ARG A 375 -23.61 -2.71 9.73
CA ARG A 375 -24.77 -3.60 9.60
C ARG A 375 -25.54 -3.33 8.31
N GLU A 376 -25.87 -2.07 8.03
CA GLU A 376 -26.58 -1.69 6.80
C GLU A 376 -25.74 -2.02 5.57
N LEU A 377 -24.43 -1.75 5.61
CA LEU A 377 -23.53 -2.11 4.52
C LEU A 377 -23.55 -3.63 4.28
N ARG A 378 -23.45 -4.43 5.35
CA ARG A 378 -23.55 -5.89 5.28
C ARG A 378 -24.86 -6.33 4.60
N GLN A 379 -25.99 -5.77 5.02
CA GLN A 379 -27.30 -6.07 4.43
C GLN A 379 -27.36 -5.71 2.94
N ASN A 380 -26.78 -4.57 2.55
CA ASN A 380 -26.75 -4.14 1.16
C ASN A 380 -25.86 -5.03 0.30
N VAL A 381 -24.72 -5.48 0.85
CA VAL A 381 -23.82 -6.43 0.20
C VAL A 381 -24.48 -7.80 0.04
N ASP A 382 -25.12 -8.32 1.08
CA ASP A 382 -25.83 -9.61 1.05
C ASP A 382 -27.01 -9.59 0.06
N ALA A 383 -27.69 -8.45 -0.07
CA ALA A 383 -28.77 -8.24 -1.03
C ALA A 383 -28.28 -7.98 -2.46
N GLY A 384 -26.96 -7.89 -2.70
CA GLY A 384 -26.40 -7.56 -4.01
C GLY A 384 -26.80 -6.16 -4.52
N SER A 385 -27.11 -5.23 -3.61
CA SER A 385 -27.63 -3.90 -3.96
C SER A 385 -26.55 -2.87 -4.32
N LEU A 386 -25.27 -3.18 -4.11
CA LEU A 386 -24.17 -2.27 -4.48
C LEU A 386 -23.96 -2.26 -5.98
N SER A 387 -23.86 -1.06 -6.57
CA SER A 387 -23.37 -0.88 -7.93
C SER A 387 -21.86 -0.64 -7.96
N SER A 388 -21.15 -1.46 -8.71
CA SER A 388 -19.73 -1.25 -9.03
C SER A 388 -19.50 -0.31 -10.21
N ASP A 389 -20.56 0.08 -10.92
CA ASP A 389 -20.48 0.95 -12.10
C ASP A 389 -20.07 2.37 -11.69
N PRO A 390 -18.93 2.89 -12.19
CA PRO A 390 -18.45 4.23 -11.86
C PRO A 390 -19.36 5.37 -12.34
N ASN A 391 -20.26 5.11 -13.31
CA ASN A 391 -21.25 6.07 -13.77
C ASN A 391 -22.49 6.12 -12.87
N ALA A 392 -22.65 5.18 -11.94
CA ALA A 392 -23.83 5.13 -11.07
C ALA A 392 -23.79 6.23 -10.00
N PRO A 393 -24.95 6.87 -9.68
CA PRO A 393 -25.04 7.83 -8.60
C PRO A 393 -24.70 7.23 -7.23
N LEU A 394 -24.25 8.09 -6.30
CA LEU A 394 -23.81 7.69 -4.95
C LEU A 394 -24.78 6.71 -4.22
N PRO A 395 -26.11 6.92 -4.19
CA PRO A 395 -27.01 6.01 -3.48
C PRO A 395 -27.00 4.58 -4.04
N PHE A 396 -26.83 4.41 -5.35
CA PHE A 396 -26.69 3.08 -5.98
C PHE A 396 -25.33 2.46 -5.70
N ARG A 397 -24.25 3.27 -5.68
CA ARG A 397 -22.91 2.78 -5.34
C ARG A 397 -22.86 2.12 -3.97
N TRP A 398 -23.74 2.51 -3.04
CA TRP A 398 -23.80 1.98 -1.68
C TRP A 398 -25.04 1.10 -1.39
N GLY A 399 -25.90 0.87 -2.37
CA GLY A 399 -27.11 0.06 -2.23
C GLY A 399 -28.16 0.66 -1.28
N VAL A 400 -28.18 1.99 -1.13
CA VAL A 400 -29.27 2.70 -0.44
C VAL A 400 -30.55 2.54 -1.23
N VAL A 401 -30.46 2.69 -2.56
CA VAL A 401 -31.54 2.38 -3.49
C VAL A 401 -31.54 0.87 -3.74
N LYS A 402 -32.70 0.24 -3.62
CA LYS A 402 -32.83 -1.23 -3.69
C LYS A 402 -33.13 -1.72 -5.09
N GLU A 403 -33.67 -0.85 -5.92
CA GLU A 403 -33.85 -1.09 -7.34
C GLU A 403 -32.49 -1.23 -8.03
N PRO A 404 -32.32 -2.20 -8.94
CA PRO A 404 -31.09 -2.32 -9.71
C PRO A 404 -30.80 -1.04 -10.49
N PHE A 405 -29.55 -0.58 -10.43
CA PHE A 405 -29.11 0.54 -11.26
C PHE A 405 -29.22 0.16 -12.74
N ARG A 406 -29.92 0.99 -13.53
CA ARG A 406 -30.00 0.83 -14.99
C ARG A 406 -28.98 1.75 -15.63
N ALA A 407 -27.90 1.16 -16.15
CA ALA A 407 -26.84 1.91 -16.80
C ALA A 407 -27.34 2.56 -18.10
N GLU A 408 -27.19 3.88 -18.20
CA GLU A 408 -27.38 4.63 -19.45
C GLU A 408 -26.07 4.76 -20.25
N CYS A 409 -24.94 4.51 -19.58
CA CYS A 409 -23.61 4.49 -20.16
C CYS A 409 -23.17 3.05 -20.47
N PRO A 410 -22.23 2.85 -21.41
CA PRO A 410 -21.61 1.54 -21.60
C PRO A 410 -20.98 1.02 -20.31
N THR A 411 -21.15 -0.28 -20.07
CA THR A 411 -20.43 -1.06 -19.06
C THR A 411 -19.41 -1.93 -19.78
N TYR A 412 -18.25 -2.16 -19.17
CA TYR A 412 -17.11 -2.81 -19.80
C TYR A 412 -16.68 -4.08 -19.05
#